data_AF-A0A0U3JK11-F1
#
_entry.id   AF-A0A0U3JK11-F1
#
_cell.length_a   1.000
_cell.length_b   1.000
_cell.length_c   1.000
_cell.angle_alpha   90.00
_cell.angle_beta   90.00
_cell.angle_gamma   90.00
#
_symmetry.space_group_name_H-M   'P 1'
#
loop_
_entity.id
_entity.type
_entity.pdbx_description
1 polymer ?
#
loop_
_entity_poly.entity_id
_entity_poly.type
_entity_poly.pdbx_seq_one_letter_code
_entity_poly.pdbx_strand_id
1 'polypeptide(L)'
;MFVLLKEETPDESIRAEVFSYIPRQKLAEIITLVREIARPSDDNFHDEMVEQYGRVRRFLPHLLNTVKFSSAPAGVTTLNACDYLSREFSSRRQFFDDAPTEIISQSWKRLVINKEKHITRRGYTLCFLSKLQDSLRRRDVYVTGSNRWGDPRARLLQGADWQANRIKVYRSLGHPTDPQEAIKSLGISLIVVTDRLLHVLAKMRLSNSMFLARSPG
;
A
#
# COMPACT_ATOMS: atom_id res chain seq x y z
N MET A 1 16.68 0.00 22.55
CA MET A 1 16.10 -0.77 21.42
C MET A 1 17.23 -1.01 20.44
N PHE A 2 17.53 -2.27 20.07
CA PHE A 2 18.75 -2.76 19.40
C PHE A 2 19.92 -3.26 20.29
N VAL A 3 19.63 -3.95 21.41
CA VAL A 3 20.65 -4.82 22.06
C VAL A 3 20.99 -6.01 21.14
N LEU A 4 20.00 -6.51 20.38
CA LEU A 4 20.16 -7.62 19.43
C LEU A 4 21.05 -7.31 18.20
N LEU A 5 21.46 -6.06 18.00
CA LEU A 5 22.34 -5.65 16.88
C LEU A 5 23.75 -5.25 17.33
N LYS A 6 24.07 -5.35 18.63
CA LYS A 6 25.41 -5.10 19.14
C LYS A 6 26.22 -6.40 19.09
N GLU A 7 27.14 -6.49 18.14
CA GLU A 7 28.05 -7.64 17.94
C GLU A 7 29.02 -7.85 19.13
N GLU A 8 29.14 -6.89 20.04
CA GLU A 8 30.05 -6.93 21.20
C GLU A 8 29.52 -7.72 22.40
N THR A 9 28.28 -8.20 22.35
CA THR A 9 27.64 -8.92 23.46
C THR A 9 27.68 -10.43 23.22
N PRO A 10 28.29 -11.24 24.10
CA PRO A 10 28.22 -12.70 24.01
C PRO A 10 26.76 -13.17 24.08
N ASP A 11 26.36 -14.13 23.22
CA ASP A 11 24.98 -14.64 23.14
C ASP A 11 24.36 -15.05 24.48
N GLU A 12 25.17 -15.57 25.40
CA GLU A 12 24.73 -15.96 26.75
C GLU A 12 24.25 -14.77 27.60
N SER A 13 24.77 -13.57 27.34
CA SER A 13 24.47 -12.35 28.11
C SER A 13 23.32 -11.52 27.52
N ILE A 14 22.95 -11.75 26.25
CA ILE A 14 21.90 -11.00 25.55
C ILE A 14 20.56 -11.09 26.28
N ARG A 15 20.20 -12.27 26.80
CA ARG A 15 18.93 -12.47 27.52
C ARG A 15 18.89 -11.65 28.82
N ALA A 16 20.00 -11.60 29.55
CA ALA A 16 20.09 -10.83 30.79
C ALA A 16 20.01 -9.32 30.51
N GLU A 17 20.66 -8.85 29.44
CA GLU A 17 20.63 -7.45 29.05
C GLU A 17 19.27 -7.03 28.46
N VAL A 18 18.62 -7.86 27.64
CA VAL A 18 17.26 -7.56 27.17
C VAL A 18 16.28 -7.44 28.34
N PHE A 19 16.41 -8.30 29.37
CA PHE A 19 15.57 -8.23 30.55
C PHE A 19 15.92 -7.08 31.52
N SER A 20 17.13 -6.50 31.44
CA SER A 20 17.46 -5.30 32.21
C SER A 20 16.71 -4.06 31.68
N TYR A 21 16.47 -3.98 30.36
CA TYR A 21 15.72 -2.89 29.74
C TYR A 21 14.20 -3.13 29.70
N ILE A 22 13.76 -4.38 29.49
CA ILE A 22 12.34 -4.74 29.45
C ILE A 22 12.13 -5.96 30.37
N PRO A 23 11.50 -5.79 31.54
CA PRO A 23 11.22 -6.89 32.44
C PRO A 23 10.48 -8.02 31.74
N ARG A 24 10.82 -9.27 32.07
CA ARG A 24 10.23 -10.45 31.45
C ARG A 24 8.70 -10.46 31.51
N GLN A 25 8.10 -10.01 32.62
CA GLN A 25 6.64 -9.90 32.73
C GLN A 25 6.06 -8.94 31.69
N LYS A 26 6.65 -7.75 31.54
CA LYS A 26 6.20 -6.74 30.58
C LYS A 26 6.33 -7.22 29.13
N LEU A 27 7.39 -7.97 28.82
CA LEU A 27 7.58 -8.55 27.49
C LEU A 27 6.55 -9.66 27.22
N ALA A 28 6.24 -10.48 28.22
CA ALA A 28 5.18 -11.48 28.14
C ALA A 28 3.79 -10.84 27.96
N GLU A 29 3.49 -9.77 28.69
CA GLU A 29 2.26 -8.98 28.54
C GLU A 29 2.13 -8.37 27.14
N ILE A 30 3.21 -7.80 26.60
CA ILE A 30 3.22 -7.28 25.22
C ILE A 30 2.99 -8.39 24.21
N ILE A 31 3.59 -9.58 24.39
CA ILE A 31 3.35 -10.73 23.51
C ILE A 31 1.89 -11.20 23.61
N THR A 32 1.33 -11.25 24.82
CA THR A 32 -0.08 -11.62 25.03
C THR A 32 -1.00 -10.59 24.39
N LEU A 33 -0.76 -9.29 24.58
CA LEU A 33 -1.50 -8.21 23.96
C LEU A 33 -1.38 -8.24 22.43
N VAL A 34 -0.19 -8.49 21.89
CA VAL A 34 0.01 -8.67 20.44
C VAL A 34 -0.75 -9.90 19.97
N ARG A 35 -0.81 -11.00 20.72
CA ARG A 35 -1.60 -12.20 20.37
C ARG A 35 -3.11 -11.98 20.49
N GLU A 36 -3.57 -11.15 21.42
CA GLU A 36 -4.98 -10.76 21.55
C GLU A 36 -5.40 -9.81 20.41
N ILE A 37 -4.53 -8.85 20.06
CA ILE A 37 -4.77 -7.91 18.95
C ILE A 37 -4.58 -8.61 17.60
N ALA A 38 -3.61 -9.53 17.48
CA ALA A 38 -3.42 -10.37 16.32
C ALA A 38 -4.54 -11.40 16.25
N ARG A 39 -5.66 -10.96 15.64
CA ARG A 39 -6.84 -11.77 15.38
C ARG A 39 -6.44 -13.12 14.75
N PRO A 40 -6.89 -14.27 15.29
CA PRO A 40 -6.79 -15.54 14.61
C PRO A 40 -7.49 -15.46 13.26
N SER A 41 -6.81 -15.91 12.21
CA SER A 41 -7.38 -16.07 10.87
C SER A 41 -8.44 -17.17 10.94
N ASP A 42 -9.72 -16.84 10.84
CA ASP A 42 -10.60 -17.38 9.78
C ASP A 42 -12.10 -17.18 10.04
N ASP A 43 -12.60 -17.18 11.28
CA ASP A 43 -14.07 -17.27 11.48
C ASP A 43 -14.81 -15.92 11.51
N ASN A 44 -14.34 -14.93 12.28
CA ASN A 44 -15.06 -13.63 12.39
C ASN A 44 -14.93 -12.74 11.15
N PHE A 45 -14.04 -13.09 10.21
CA PHE A 45 -13.76 -12.28 9.03
C PHE A 45 -14.93 -12.31 8.03
N HIS A 46 -15.59 -13.46 7.90
CA HIS A 46 -16.70 -13.63 6.98
C HIS A 46 -17.92 -12.80 7.39
N ASP A 47 -18.25 -12.78 8.67
CA ASP A 47 -19.37 -11.99 9.20
C ASP A 47 -19.12 -10.49 9.06
N GLU A 48 -17.92 -10.02 9.39
CA GLU A 48 -17.52 -8.62 9.19
C GLU A 48 -17.59 -8.24 7.70
N MET A 49 -17.14 -9.13 6.79
CA MET A 49 -17.29 -8.92 5.34
C MET A 49 -18.74 -8.83 4.88
N VAL A 50 -19.64 -9.68 5.41
CA VAL A 50 -21.06 -9.65 5.05
C VAL A 50 -21.67 -8.32 5.44
N GLU A 51 -21.35 -7.82 6.63
CA GLU A 51 -21.84 -6.52 7.11
C GLU A 51 -21.33 -5.36 6.26
N GLN A 52 -20.02 -5.31 6.00
CA GLN A 52 -19.40 -4.26 5.19
C GLN A 52 -19.94 -4.28 3.75
N TYR A 53 -20.00 -5.46 3.13
CA TYR A 53 -20.60 -5.61 1.80
C TYR A 53 -22.08 -5.22 1.79
N GLY A 54 -22.82 -5.57 2.85
CA GLY A 54 -24.24 -5.22 2.99
C GLY A 54 -24.51 -3.72 2.99
N ARG A 55 -23.62 -2.93 3.60
CA ARG A 55 -23.66 -1.46 3.57
C ARG A 55 -23.26 -0.93 2.20
N VAL A 56 -22.15 -1.42 1.66
CA VAL A 56 -21.57 -0.98 0.38
C VAL A 56 -22.51 -1.20 -0.80
N ARG A 57 -23.08 -2.40 -0.92
CA ARG A 57 -23.91 -2.78 -2.08
C ARG A 57 -25.14 -1.88 -2.29
N ARG A 58 -25.58 -1.16 -1.25
CA ARG A 58 -26.77 -0.29 -1.30
C ARG A 58 -26.47 1.04 -2.02
N PHE A 59 -25.31 1.63 -1.79
CA PHE A 59 -24.97 2.94 -2.35
C PHE A 59 -24.01 2.86 -3.55
N LEU A 60 -23.18 1.81 -3.61
CA LEU A 60 -22.12 1.71 -4.60
C LEU A 60 -22.62 1.77 -6.06
N PRO A 61 -23.71 1.07 -6.45
CA PRO A 61 -24.22 1.17 -7.83
C PRO A 61 -24.59 2.61 -8.21
N HIS A 62 -25.26 3.32 -7.31
CA HIS A 62 -25.66 4.70 -7.57
C HIS A 62 -24.43 5.63 -7.67
N LEU A 63 -23.43 5.41 -6.81
CA LEU A 63 -22.17 6.16 -6.85
C LEU A 63 -21.43 5.96 -8.17
N LEU A 64 -21.26 4.70 -8.62
CA LEU A 64 -20.53 4.41 -9.86
C LEU A 64 -21.24 4.95 -11.11
N ASN A 65 -22.57 4.99 -11.11
CA ASN A 65 -23.34 5.50 -12.25
C ASN A 65 -23.48 7.03 -12.27
N THR A 66 -23.37 7.69 -11.11
CA THR A 66 -23.55 9.14 -10.99
C THR A 66 -22.23 9.90 -11.06
N VAL A 67 -21.17 9.34 -10.46
CA VAL A 67 -19.86 9.99 -10.38
C VAL A 67 -19.04 9.67 -11.62
N LYS A 68 -18.62 10.71 -12.35
CA LYS A 68 -17.75 10.58 -13.52
C LYS A 68 -16.29 10.46 -13.09
N PHE A 69 -15.82 9.22 -12.97
CA PHE A 69 -14.42 8.93 -12.71
C PHE A 69 -13.58 9.05 -13.99
N SER A 70 -12.33 9.44 -13.82
CA SER A 70 -11.30 9.47 -14.86
C SER A 70 -9.96 9.13 -14.22
N SER A 71 -8.96 8.75 -15.01
CA SER A 71 -7.69 8.25 -14.49
C SER A 71 -6.46 8.86 -15.18
N ALA A 72 -5.41 9.02 -14.40
CA ALA A 72 -4.05 9.10 -14.91
C ALA A 72 -3.57 7.70 -15.37
N PRO A 73 -2.44 7.56 -16.08
CA PRO A 73 -1.96 6.26 -16.56
C PRO A 73 -1.84 5.18 -15.47
N ALA A 74 -1.46 5.56 -14.25
CA ALA A 74 -1.35 4.64 -13.11
C ALA A 74 -2.70 4.16 -12.55
N GLY A 75 -3.81 4.86 -12.86
CA GLY A 75 -5.16 4.55 -12.36
C GLY A 75 -6.02 3.74 -13.32
N VAL A 76 -5.54 3.46 -14.54
CA VAL A 76 -6.32 2.81 -15.61
C VAL A 76 -6.89 1.46 -15.16
N THR A 77 -6.11 0.64 -14.46
CA THR A 77 -6.57 -0.66 -13.95
C THR A 77 -7.73 -0.52 -12.96
N THR A 78 -7.73 0.55 -12.16
CA THR A 78 -8.80 0.83 -11.20
C THR A 78 -10.05 1.36 -11.90
N LEU A 79 -9.87 2.16 -12.95
CA LEU A 79 -10.98 2.64 -13.77
C LEU A 79 -11.65 1.49 -14.54
N ASN A 80 -10.87 0.56 -15.11
CA ASN A 80 -11.42 -0.63 -15.77
C ASN A 80 -12.28 -1.48 -14.82
N ALA A 81 -11.83 -1.66 -13.58
CA ALA A 81 -12.62 -2.36 -12.57
C ALA A 81 -13.89 -1.59 -12.15
N CYS A 82 -13.81 -0.25 -12.10
CA CYS A 82 -14.97 0.62 -11.88
C CYS A 82 -16.01 0.44 -12.98
N ASP A 83 -15.60 0.49 -14.24
CA ASP A 83 -16.46 0.30 -15.39
C ASP A 83 -17.07 -1.11 -15.42
N TYR A 84 -16.28 -2.14 -15.14
CA TYR A 84 -16.75 -3.51 -15.01
C TYR A 84 -17.84 -3.63 -13.95
N LEU A 85 -17.58 -3.13 -12.74
CA LEU A 85 -18.54 -3.19 -11.64
C LEU A 85 -19.82 -2.40 -11.93
N SER A 86 -19.72 -1.24 -12.56
CA SER A 86 -20.89 -0.42 -12.91
C SER A 86 -21.90 -1.19 -13.78
N ARG A 87 -21.41 -2.05 -14.67
CA ARG A 87 -22.22 -2.91 -15.55
C ARG A 87 -22.76 -4.13 -14.81
N GLU A 88 -21.93 -4.77 -13.99
CA GLU A 88 -22.26 -6.01 -13.30
C GLU A 88 -23.12 -5.83 -12.04
N PHE A 89 -23.28 -4.61 -11.53
CA PHE A 89 -24.07 -4.39 -10.31
C PHE A 89 -25.54 -4.78 -10.46
N SER A 90 -26.10 -4.72 -11.68
CA SER A 90 -27.47 -5.16 -12.00
C SER A 90 -27.64 -6.69 -11.96
N SER A 91 -26.55 -7.44 -12.16
CA SER A 91 -26.55 -8.91 -12.11
C SER A 91 -26.81 -9.40 -10.68
N ARG A 92 -27.44 -10.56 -10.53
CA ARG A 92 -27.59 -11.25 -9.22
C ARG A 92 -26.55 -12.37 -9.02
N ARG A 93 -25.60 -12.53 -9.94
CA ARG A 93 -24.56 -13.56 -9.84
C ARG A 93 -23.72 -13.39 -8.59
N GLN A 94 -23.41 -14.51 -7.95
CA GLN A 94 -22.56 -14.56 -6.75
C GLN A 94 -21.07 -14.48 -7.09
N PHE A 95 -20.71 -14.88 -8.32
CA PHE A 95 -19.36 -14.90 -8.84
C PHE A 95 -19.24 -14.02 -10.08
N PHE A 96 -18.04 -13.52 -10.30
CA PHE A 96 -17.65 -12.79 -11.49
C PHE A 96 -16.74 -13.67 -12.35
N ASP A 97 -17.09 -13.83 -13.61
CA ASP A 97 -16.36 -14.69 -14.54
C ASP A 97 -15.19 -13.92 -15.19
N ASP A 98 -15.45 -12.68 -15.62
CA ASP A 98 -14.50 -11.84 -16.38
C ASP A 98 -14.03 -10.58 -15.63
N ALA A 99 -13.92 -10.66 -14.30
CA ALA A 99 -13.52 -9.50 -13.48
C ALA A 99 -12.03 -9.14 -13.69
N PRO A 100 -11.68 -7.85 -13.91
CA PRO A 100 -10.29 -7.39 -13.98
C PRO A 100 -9.51 -7.76 -12.72
N THR A 101 -8.44 -8.53 -12.85
CA THR A 101 -7.71 -9.09 -11.70
C THR A 101 -6.51 -8.26 -11.25
N GLU A 102 -6.11 -7.26 -12.03
CA GLU A 102 -4.93 -6.43 -11.80
C GLU A 102 -5.04 -5.58 -10.52
N ILE A 103 -6.25 -5.34 -10.05
CA ILE A 103 -6.51 -4.63 -8.79
C ILE A 103 -6.30 -5.51 -7.55
N ILE A 104 -6.26 -6.83 -7.71
CA ILE A 104 -6.24 -7.79 -6.61
C ILE A 104 -4.80 -7.94 -6.10
N SER A 105 -4.50 -7.31 -4.96
CA SER A 105 -3.21 -7.50 -4.30
C SER A 105 -3.09 -8.90 -3.67
N GLN A 106 -1.86 -9.29 -3.33
CA GLN A 106 -1.60 -10.58 -2.69
C GLN A 106 -2.37 -10.77 -1.37
N SER A 107 -2.58 -9.69 -0.59
CA SER A 107 -3.35 -9.73 0.65
C SER A 107 -4.85 -9.95 0.41
N TRP A 108 -5.37 -9.50 -0.73
CA TRP A 108 -6.79 -9.66 -1.09
C TRP A 108 -7.10 -11.00 -1.78
N LYS A 109 -6.11 -11.69 -2.37
CA LYS A 109 -6.35 -12.93 -3.14
C LYS A 109 -7.17 -13.97 -2.38
N ARG A 110 -6.85 -14.23 -1.11
CA ARG A 110 -7.57 -15.21 -0.28
C ARG A 110 -9.05 -14.85 -0.05
N LEU A 111 -9.38 -13.56 -0.15
CA LEU A 111 -10.71 -13.03 0.11
C LEU A 111 -11.54 -12.91 -1.16
N VAL A 112 -10.87 -12.60 -2.26
CA VAL A 112 -11.51 -12.38 -3.56
C VAL A 112 -11.72 -13.71 -4.29
N ILE A 113 -10.74 -14.61 -4.23
CA ILE A 113 -10.72 -15.87 -4.98
C ILE A 113 -11.03 -17.03 -4.03
N ASN A 114 -12.08 -17.78 -4.30
CA ASN A 114 -12.45 -18.95 -3.49
C ASN A 114 -11.56 -20.18 -3.82
N LYS A 115 -11.75 -21.29 -3.10
CA LYS A 115 -10.98 -22.54 -3.31
C LYS A 115 -11.16 -23.12 -4.72
N GLU A 116 -12.29 -22.86 -5.36
CA GLU A 116 -12.62 -23.27 -6.73
C GLU A 116 -12.10 -22.30 -7.80
N LYS A 117 -11.30 -21.30 -7.40
CA LYS A 117 -10.75 -20.23 -8.27
C LYS A 117 -11.78 -19.27 -8.87
N HIS A 118 -12.99 -19.24 -8.35
CA HIS A 118 -14.02 -18.26 -8.72
C HIS A 118 -13.81 -16.94 -7.97
N ILE A 119 -13.99 -15.82 -8.68
CA ILE A 119 -13.95 -14.48 -8.09
C ILE A 119 -15.30 -14.23 -7.41
N THR A 120 -15.28 -14.10 -6.09
CA THR A 120 -16.49 -13.80 -5.32
C THR A 120 -16.89 -12.33 -5.49
N ARG A 121 -18.17 -12.08 -5.74
CA ARG A 121 -18.69 -10.71 -5.86
C ARG A 121 -18.41 -9.85 -4.64
N ARG A 122 -18.59 -10.43 -3.45
CA ARG A 122 -18.39 -9.72 -2.17
C ARG A 122 -16.93 -9.32 -1.98
N GLY A 123 -16.02 -10.27 -2.14
CA GLY A 123 -14.58 -10.04 -2.01
C GLY A 123 -14.09 -9.04 -3.04
N TYR A 124 -14.47 -9.21 -4.30
CA TYR A 124 -14.07 -8.31 -5.38
C TYR A 124 -14.56 -6.88 -5.16
N THR A 125 -15.82 -6.70 -4.74
CA THR A 125 -16.39 -5.37 -4.48
C THR A 125 -15.63 -4.62 -3.37
N LEU A 126 -15.29 -5.32 -2.27
CA LEU A 126 -14.54 -4.71 -1.17
C LEU A 126 -13.08 -4.42 -1.57
N CYS A 127 -12.45 -5.34 -2.31
CA CYS A 127 -11.12 -5.14 -2.87
C CYS A 127 -11.09 -3.91 -3.79
N PHE A 128 -12.09 -3.76 -4.66
CA PHE A 128 -12.24 -2.61 -5.53
C PHE A 128 -12.37 -1.31 -4.72
N LEU A 129 -13.19 -1.27 -3.68
CA LEU A 129 -13.33 -0.07 -2.85
C LEU A 129 -12.03 0.35 -2.20
N SER A 130 -11.29 -0.60 -1.63
CA SER A 130 -9.97 -0.34 -1.06
C SER A 130 -9.04 0.26 -2.12
N LYS A 131 -9.03 -0.34 -3.32
CA LYS A 131 -8.20 0.15 -4.43
C LYS A 131 -8.63 1.53 -4.95
N LEU A 132 -9.93 1.78 -5.04
CA LEU A 132 -10.51 3.06 -5.46
C LEU A 132 -10.14 4.17 -4.47
N GLN A 133 -10.27 3.91 -3.17
CA GLN A 133 -9.89 4.85 -2.11
C GLN A 133 -8.40 5.22 -2.20
N ASP A 134 -7.53 4.21 -2.35
CA ASP A 134 -6.09 4.44 -2.52
C ASP A 134 -5.77 5.24 -3.79
N SER A 135 -6.42 4.92 -4.90
CA SER A 135 -6.20 5.59 -6.19
C SER A 135 -6.70 7.04 -6.17
N LEU A 136 -7.82 7.31 -5.51
CA LEU A 136 -8.32 8.67 -5.26
C LEU A 136 -7.35 9.46 -4.36
N ARG A 137 -6.83 8.82 -3.30
CA ARG A 137 -5.86 9.45 -2.40
C ARG A 137 -4.57 9.82 -3.13
N ARG A 138 -4.08 8.96 -4.01
CA ARG A 138 -2.88 9.18 -4.83
C ARG A 138 -3.11 10.08 -6.04
N ARG A 139 -4.36 10.41 -6.37
CA ARG A 139 -4.75 11.15 -7.59
C ARG A 139 -4.37 10.40 -8.88
N ASP A 140 -4.37 9.07 -8.80
CA ASP A 140 -4.28 8.16 -9.94
C ASP A 140 -5.66 8.01 -10.60
N VAL A 141 -6.72 8.05 -9.78
CA VAL A 141 -8.11 8.23 -10.20
C VAL A 141 -8.60 9.55 -9.64
N TYR A 142 -9.44 10.26 -10.41
CA TYR A 142 -10.00 11.54 -10.04
C TYR A 142 -11.44 11.68 -10.56
N VAL A 143 -12.16 12.66 -10.03
CA VAL A 143 -13.55 12.96 -10.37
C VAL A 143 -13.60 14.27 -11.17
N THR A 144 -14.04 14.18 -12.41
CA THR A 144 -14.13 15.35 -13.30
C THR A 144 -15.11 16.37 -12.74
N GLY A 145 -14.69 17.64 -12.68
CA GLY A 145 -15.48 18.74 -12.10
C GLY A 145 -15.46 18.82 -10.57
N SER A 146 -14.77 17.92 -9.88
CA SER A 146 -14.62 18.01 -8.42
C SER A 146 -13.48 18.96 -8.02
N ASN A 147 -13.72 19.85 -7.06
CA ASN A 147 -12.65 20.69 -6.49
C ASN A 147 -11.68 19.87 -5.63
N ARG A 148 -12.21 18.98 -4.77
CA ARG A 148 -11.42 18.18 -3.82
C ARG A 148 -10.77 16.95 -4.47
N TRP A 149 -11.50 16.30 -5.37
CA TRP A 149 -11.11 15.03 -5.97
C TRP A 149 -10.82 15.14 -7.47
N GLY A 150 -10.73 16.35 -8.03
CA GLY A 150 -10.41 16.56 -9.44
C GLY A 150 -8.94 16.29 -9.76
N ASP A 151 -8.62 16.35 -11.05
CA ASP A 151 -7.25 16.17 -11.51
C ASP A 151 -6.38 17.38 -11.08
N PRO A 152 -5.37 17.18 -10.21
CA PRO A 152 -4.46 18.27 -9.86
C PRO A 152 -3.65 18.75 -11.07
N ARG A 153 -3.45 17.90 -12.09
CA ARG A 153 -2.62 18.21 -13.26
C ARG A 153 -3.28 19.23 -14.18
N ALA A 154 -4.60 19.30 -14.18
CA ALA A 154 -5.37 20.28 -14.93
C ALA A 154 -5.12 21.74 -14.49
N ARG A 155 -4.52 21.95 -13.30
CA ARG A 155 -4.17 23.28 -12.78
C ARG A 155 -2.72 23.68 -13.01
N LEU A 156 -1.92 22.81 -13.62
CA LEU A 156 -0.52 23.09 -13.89
C LEU A 156 -0.40 24.03 -15.09
N LEU A 157 0.62 24.89 -15.06
CA LEU A 157 0.99 25.69 -16.22
C LEU A 157 1.38 24.77 -17.38
N GLN A 158 0.92 25.07 -18.58
CA GLN A 158 1.19 24.30 -19.79
C GLN A 158 1.66 25.22 -20.91
N GLY A 159 2.30 24.64 -21.94
CA GLY A 159 2.63 25.35 -23.17
C GLY A 159 3.43 26.63 -22.96
N ALA A 160 2.96 27.73 -23.57
CA ALA A 160 3.62 29.03 -23.52
C ALA A 160 3.72 29.60 -22.10
N ASP A 161 2.67 29.45 -21.28
CA ASP A 161 2.65 29.96 -19.91
C ASP A 161 3.67 29.25 -19.02
N TRP A 162 3.86 27.94 -19.23
CA TRP A 162 4.93 27.20 -18.58
C TRP A 162 6.31 27.71 -19.02
N GLN A 163 6.54 27.83 -20.33
CA GLN A 163 7.85 28.28 -20.83
C GLN A 163 8.23 29.68 -20.33
N ALA A 164 7.25 30.60 -20.25
CA ALA A 164 7.47 31.95 -19.75
C ALA A 164 7.83 31.99 -18.25
N ASN A 165 7.31 31.05 -17.45
CA ASN A 165 7.45 31.05 -16.00
C ASN A 165 8.44 30.03 -15.44
N ARG A 166 8.94 29.08 -16.25
CA ARG A 166 9.78 27.95 -15.80
C ARG A 166 10.98 28.37 -14.95
N ILE A 167 11.68 29.47 -15.32
CA ILE A 167 12.86 29.94 -14.59
C ILE A 167 12.49 30.45 -13.20
N LYS A 168 11.38 31.18 -13.08
CA LYS A 168 10.86 31.65 -11.79
C LYS A 168 10.45 30.47 -10.91
N VAL A 169 9.77 29.48 -11.49
CA VAL A 169 9.36 28.27 -10.79
C VAL A 169 10.58 27.48 -10.29
N TYR A 170 11.58 27.22 -11.13
CA TYR A 170 12.81 26.52 -10.72
C TYR A 170 13.51 27.22 -9.56
N ARG A 171 13.68 28.54 -9.62
CA ARG A 171 14.27 29.31 -8.52
C ARG A 171 13.47 29.21 -7.23
N SER A 172 12.14 29.32 -7.32
CA SER A 172 11.26 29.24 -6.14
C SER A 172 11.26 27.86 -5.48
N LEU A 173 11.43 26.80 -6.27
CA LEU A 173 11.52 25.42 -5.78
C LEU A 173 12.95 25.01 -5.37
N GLY A 174 13.94 25.89 -5.56
CA GLY A 174 15.35 25.56 -5.31
C GLY A 174 15.91 24.51 -6.28
N HIS A 175 15.32 24.37 -7.47
CA HIS A 175 15.77 23.42 -8.48
C HIS A 175 16.72 24.08 -9.49
N PRO A 176 17.70 23.32 -10.02
CA PRO A 176 18.55 23.79 -11.11
C PRO A 176 17.71 24.11 -12.35
N THR A 177 18.15 25.11 -13.12
CA THR A 177 17.50 25.46 -14.40
C THR A 177 17.86 24.50 -15.52
N ASP A 178 18.95 23.74 -15.39
CA ASP A 178 19.34 22.67 -16.29
C ASP A 178 18.72 21.33 -15.83
N PRO A 179 17.86 20.70 -16.66
CA PRO A 179 17.30 19.38 -16.37
C PRO A 179 18.36 18.30 -16.11
N GLN A 180 19.52 18.35 -16.79
CA GLN A 180 20.56 17.31 -16.64
C GLN A 180 21.21 17.36 -15.27
N GLU A 181 21.46 18.56 -14.77
CA GLU A 181 21.98 18.77 -13.42
C GLU A 181 20.99 18.28 -12.35
N ALA A 182 19.69 18.56 -12.55
CA ALA A 182 18.64 18.07 -11.66
C ALA A 182 18.58 16.53 -11.65
N ILE A 183 18.60 15.88 -12.82
CA ILE A 183 18.59 14.41 -12.93
C ILE A 183 19.82 13.80 -12.26
N LYS A 184 21.01 14.37 -12.49
CA LYS A 184 22.24 13.91 -11.86
C LYS A 184 22.18 14.01 -10.34
N SER A 185 21.69 15.13 -9.81
CA SER A 185 21.53 15.33 -8.36
C SER A 185 20.55 14.31 -7.73
N LEU A 186 19.43 14.04 -8.40
CA LEU A 186 18.46 13.02 -7.99
C LEU A 186 19.05 11.61 -8.04
N GLY A 187 19.81 11.31 -9.10
CA GLY A 187 20.52 10.03 -9.25
C GLY A 187 21.50 9.78 -8.11
N ILE A 188 22.31 10.79 -7.76
CA ILE A 188 23.23 10.71 -6.62
C ILE A 188 22.45 10.49 -5.31
N SER A 189 21.37 11.25 -5.08
CA SER A 189 20.55 11.07 -3.88
C SER A 189 19.94 9.68 -3.78
N LEU A 190 19.48 9.11 -4.90
CA LEU A 190 18.92 7.76 -4.93
C LEU A 190 20.00 6.71 -4.62
N ILE A 191 21.18 6.83 -5.21
CA ILE A 191 22.34 5.95 -4.94
C ILE A 191 22.68 5.96 -3.46
N VAL A 192 22.77 7.15 -2.84
CA VAL A 192 23.06 7.28 -1.41
C VAL A 192 21.99 6.62 -0.54
N VAL A 193 20.70 6.76 -0.88
CA VAL A 193 19.61 6.10 -0.15
C VAL A 193 19.67 4.58 -0.32
N THR A 194 19.92 4.08 -1.53
CA THR A 194 20.04 2.64 -1.78
C THR A 194 21.25 2.04 -1.08
N ASP A 195 22.37 2.75 -1.02
CA ASP A 195 23.58 2.30 -0.32
C ASP A 195 23.34 2.21 1.20
N ARG A 196 22.64 3.20 1.77
CA ARG A 196 22.20 3.15 3.18
C ARG A 196 21.28 1.96 3.45
N LEU A 197 20.33 1.67 2.55
CA LEU A 197 19.44 0.52 2.69
C LEU A 197 20.20 -0.80 2.56
N LEU A 198 21.12 -0.92 1.60
CA LEU A 198 21.98 -2.10 1.44
C LEU A 198 22.87 -2.31 2.67
N HIS A 199 23.43 -1.25 3.24
CA HIS A 199 24.22 -1.33 4.47
C HIS A 199 23.38 -1.82 5.66
N VAL A 200 22.14 -1.32 5.80
CA VAL A 200 21.21 -1.78 6.83
C VAL A 200 20.81 -3.25 6.61
N LEU A 201 20.51 -3.65 5.38
CA LEU A 201 20.15 -5.03 5.05
C LEU A 201 21.33 -6.01 5.21
N ALA A 202 22.55 -5.59 4.87
CA ALA A 202 23.77 -6.37 5.07
C ALA A 202 24.02 -6.61 6.57
N LYS A 203 23.85 -5.58 7.41
CA LYS A 203 23.89 -5.73 8.87
C LYS A 203 22.84 -6.72 9.37
N MET A 204 21.59 -6.63 8.90
CA MET A 204 20.54 -7.59 9.29
C MET A 204 20.84 -9.03 8.82
N ARG A 205 21.42 -9.22 7.63
CA ARG A 205 21.74 -10.54 7.07
C ARG A 205 22.90 -11.21 7.79
N LEU A 206 23.96 -10.46 8.13
CA LEU A 206 25.11 -10.95 8.89
C LEU A 206 24.70 -11.40 10.30
N SER A 207 23.83 -10.64 10.98
CA SER A 207 23.24 -11.05 12.26
C SER A 207 22.43 -12.35 12.18
N ASN A 208 21.69 -12.58 11.08
CA ASN A 208 20.92 -13.81 10.88
C ASN A 208 21.80 -15.04 10.53
N SER A 209 22.89 -14.87 9.78
CA SER A 209 23.81 -15.97 9.46
C SER A 209 24.65 -16.42 10.67
N MET A 210 25.01 -15.50 11.57
CA MET A 210 25.70 -15.84 12.81
C MET A 210 24.82 -16.66 13.76
N PHE A 211 23.50 -16.40 13.77
CA PHE A 211 22.52 -17.14 14.58
C PHE A 211 22.33 -18.59 14.11
N LEU A 212 22.46 -18.86 12.80
CA LEU A 212 22.30 -20.22 12.24
C LEU A 212 23.58 -21.08 12.35
N ALA A 213 24.76 -20.46 12.50
CA ALA A 213 26.03 -21.18 12.65
C ALA A 213 26.34 -21.62 14.10
N ARG A 214 25.53 -21.19 15.08
CA ARG A 214 25.71 -21.48 16.52
C ARG A 214 24.75 -22.50 17.12
N SER A 215 23.97 -23.22 16.30
CA SER A 215 23.14 -24.33 16.82
C SER A 215 23.99 -25.60 16.89
N PRO A 216 24.32 -26.14 18.09
CA PRO A 216 24.97 -27.44 18.19
C PRO A 216 23.91 -28.54 18.00
N GLY A 217 24.29 -29.60 17.30
CA GLY A 217 23.67 -30.92 17.43
C GLY A 217 24.12 -31.61 18.71
#